data_AF-A0A926DXH3-F1
#
_entry.id   AF-A0A926DXH3-F1
#
_cell.length_a   1.000
_cell.length_b   1.000
_cell.length_c   1.000
_cell.angle_alpha   90.00
_cell.angle_beta   90.00
_cell.angle_gamma   90.00
#
_symmetry.space_group_name_H-M   'P 1'
#
loop_
_entity.id
_entity.type
_entity.pdbx_description
1 polymer ?
#
loop_
_entity_poly.entity_id
_entity_poly.type
_entity_poly.pdbx_seq_one_letter_code
_entity_poly.pdbx_strand_id
1 'polypeptide(L)'
;MNCIVCGAKLHGKQQIYCSKACRSRAMYAKRRTPGREYCKYCGAKLDSKSAKRVFCGDRCRQNYYYRERHMESRAEAQQETTEPREITPTTVYLVHKYAAEGMPAGVIAQTLNRCMDDVGKALAQPITREQAEAIRECFVQYKPRRAE
;
A
#
# COMPACT_ATOMS: atom_id res chain seq x y z
N MET A 1 -38.13 4.55 23.88
CA MET A 1 -36.69 4.88 23.74
C MET A 1 -36.14 5.12 25.14
N ASN A 2 -34.98 4.55 25.49
CA ASN A 2 -34.44 4.58 26.85
C ASN A 2 -33.13 5.36 26.90
N CYS A 3 -32.81 5.96 28.05
CA CYS A 3 -31.57 6.68 28.26
C CYS A 3 -30.37 5.73 28.21
N ILE A 4 -29.36 6.08 27.41
CA ILE A 4 -28.16 5.24 27.25
C ILE A 4 -27.28 5.14 28.50
N VAL A 5 -27.50 5.99 29.51
CA VAL A 5 -26.66 6.07 30.72
C VAL A 5 -27.26 5.34 31.90
N CYS A 6 -28.59 5.39 32.07
CA CYS A 6 -29.27 4.83 33.24
C CYS A 6 -30.47 3.92 32.90
N GLY A 7 -30.80 3.74 31.62
CA GLY A 7 -31.90 2.89 31.18
C GLY A 7 -33.32 3.46 31.37
N ALA A 8 -33.48 4.62 32.00
CA ALA A 8 -34.80 5.24 32.21
C ALA A 8 -35.52 5.56 30.88
N LYS A 9 -36.86 5.44 30.86
CA LYS A 9 -37.67 5.82 29.70
C LYS A 9 -37.50 7.31 29.37
N LEU A 10 -37.35 7.63 28.10
CA LEU A 10 -37.27 9.01 27.59
C LEU A 10 -38.67 9.56 27.34
N HIS A 11 -38.87 10.85 27.60
CA HIS A 11 -40.15 11.53 27.45
C HIS A 11 -40.05 12.78 26.56
N GLY A 12 -41.13 13.06 25.80
CA GLY A 12 -41.24 14.26 24.97
C GLY A 12 -40.15 14.36 23.89
N LYS A 13 -39.41 15.49 23.88
CA LYS A 13 -38.35 15.77 22.90
C LYS A 13 -36.99 15.13 23.24
N GLN A 14 -36.91 14.29 24.27
CA GLN A 14 -35.66 13.66 24.68
C GLN A 14 -35.30 12.49 23.75
N GLN A 15 -34.14 12.55 23.10
CA GLN A 15 -33.72 11.51 22.14
C GLN A 15 -32.65 10.54 22.67
N ILE A 16 -31.81 10.96 23.63
CA ILE A 16 -30.61 10.18 24.04
C ILE A 16 -30.44 10.09 25.56
N TYR A 17 -30.72 11.17 26.29
CA TYR A 17 -30.50 11.26 27.73
C TYR A 17 -31.78 11.70 28.46
N CYS A 18 -32.09 11.07 29.59
CA CYS A 18 -33.27 11.42 30.40
C CYS A 18 -33.08 12.70 31.24
N SER A 19 -31.83 13.12 31.47
CA SER A 19 -31.52 14.29 32.30
C SER A 19 -30.19 14.95 31.94
N LYS A 20 -30.01 16.20 32.39
CA LYS A 20 -28.72 16.91 32.30
C LYS A 20 -27.60 16.13 33.00
N ALA A 21 -27.90 15.49 34.14
CA ALA A 21 -26.94 14.66 34.87
C ALA A 21 -26.46 13.46 34.04
N CYS A 22 -27.38 12.75 33.37
CA CYS A 22 -27.02 11.65 32.47
C CYS A 22 -26.21 12.14 31.27
N ARG A 23 -26.59 13.27 30.66
CA ARG A 23 -25.80 13.90 29.59
C ARG A 23 -24.38 14.22 30.06
N SER A 24 -24.22 14.83 31.24
CA SER A 24 -22.90 15.15 31.80
C SER A 24 -22.06 13.92 32.11
N ARG A 25 -22.67 12.85 32.66
CA ARG A 25 -21.98 11.56 32.88
C ARG A 25 -21.47 10.94 31.57
N ALA A 26 -22.30 10.92 30.53
CA ALA A 26 -21.89 10.43 29.22
C ALA A 26 -20.76 11.27 28.62
N MET A 27 -20.83 12.61 28.76
CA MET A 27 -19.76 13.50 28.29
C MET A 27 -18.45 13.31 29.08
N TYR A 28 -18.55 13.11 30.39
CA TYR A 28 -17.38 12.86 31.24
C TYR A 28 -16.72 11.51 30.91
N ALA A 29 -17.53 10.46 30.68
CA ALA A 29 -17.03 9.16 30.22
C ALA A 29 -16.33 9.26 28.86
N LYS A 30 -16.90 10.01 27.90
CA LYS A 30 -16.26 10.26 26.59
C LYS A 30 -14.95 11.04 26.68
N ARG A 31 -14.80 11.95 27.66
CA ARG A 31 -13.56 12.69 27.90
C ARG A 31 -12.49 11.86 28.60
N ARG A 32 -12.89 10.75 29.24
CA ARG A 32 -12.01 9.77 29.89
C ARG A 32 -11.64 8.61 28.97
N THR A 33 -11.65 8.78 27.65
CA THR A 33 -10.95 7.83 26.78
C THR A 33 -9.55 7.65 27.36
N PRO A 34 -9.15 6.43 27.77
CA PRO A 34 -7.87 6.24 28.40
C PRO A 34 -6.83 6.79 27.44
N GLY A 35 -6.03 7.74 27.94
CA GLY A 35 -4.85 8.18 27.21
C GLY A 35 -4.06 6.93 26.83
N ARG A 36 -3.50 6.89 25.62
CA ARG A 36 -2.74 5.72 25.20
C ARG A 36 -1.64 5.47 26.23
N GLU A 37 -1.62 4.29 26.83
CA GLU A 37 -0.62 3.94 27.85
C GLU A 37 0.76 3.72 27.26
N TYR A 38 0.84 3.50 25.94
CA TYR A 38 2.06 3.13 25.23
C TYR A 38 2.28 4.02 24.00
N CYS A 39 3.54 4.33 23.74
CA CYS A 39 3.99 5.08 22.57
C CYS A 39 3.61 4.34 21.28
N LYS A 40 2.95 5.04 20.35
CA LYS A 40 2.51 4.45 19.07
C LYS A 40 3.66 3.94 18.19
N TYR A 41 4.88 4.46 18.38
CA TYR A 41 6.05 4.09 17.58
C TYR A 41 6.90 2.99 18.22
N CYS A 42 7.36 3.18 19.46
CA CYS A 42 8.31 2.27 20.12
C CYS A 42 7.69 1.38 21.20
N GLY A 43 6.40 1.55 21.53
CA GLY A 43 5.73 0.77 22.57
C GLY A 43 6.11 1.12 24.02
N ALA A 44 7.01 2.08 24.25
CA ALA A 44 7.38 2.50 25.60
C ALA A 44 6.17 3.07 26.37
N LYS A 45 6.09 2.77 27.67
CA LYS A 45 5.02 3.29 28.55
C LYS A 45 5.08 4.80 28.61
N LEU A 46 3.92 5.45 28.42
CA LEU A 46 3.78 6.89 28.50
C LEU A 46 3.44 7.29 29.93
N ASP A 47 4.17 8.28 30.43
CA ASP A 47 3.86 8.97 31.67
C ASP A 47 2.47 9.60 31.55
N SER A 48 1.54 9.10 32.37
CA SER A 48 0.10 9.35 32.36
C SER A 48 -0.31 10.80 32.65
N LYS A 49 0.66 11.72 32.72
CA LYS A 49 0.45 13.15 33.01
C LYS A 49 -0.28 13.89 31.87
N SER A 50 -0.28 13.36 30.66
CA SER A 50 -1.02 13.94 29.53
C SER A 50 -1.85 12.89 28.83
N ALA A 51 -3.17 12.93 29.04
CA ALA A 51 -4.12 12.06 28.37
C ALA A 51 -4.09 12.17 26.83
N LYS A 52 -3.42 13.20 26.27
CA LYS A 52 -3.31 13.44 24.83
C LYS A 52 -1.96 13.00 24.24
N ARG A 53 -0.99 12.56 25.04
CA ARG A 53 0.34 12.18 24.53
C ARG A 53 0.25 10.85 23.77
N VAL A 54 0.74 10.82 22.54
CA VAL A 54 0.72 9.63 21.66
C VAL A 54 2.11 9.00 21.53
N PHE A 55 3.17 9.80 21.72
CA PHE A 55 4.57 9.41 21.54
C PHE A 55 5.39 9.76 22.78
N CYS A 56 6.38 8.93 23.11
CA CYS A 56 7.26 9.18 24.25
C CYS A 56 8.21 10.36 24.01
N GLY A 57 8.38 10.81 22.77
CA GLY A 57 9.15 12.01 22.45
C GLY A 57 9.10 12.36 20.96
N ASP A 58 9.73 13.48 20.61
CA ASP A 58 9.72 14.03 19.25
C ASP A 58 10.38 13.10 18.23
N ARG A 59 11.44 12.39 18.61
CA ARG A 59 12.10 11.40 17.75
C ARG A 59 11.16 10.28 17.32
N CYS A 60 10.37 9.75 18.25
CA CYS A 60 9.37 8.71 17.96
C CYS A 60 8.23 9.25 17.08
N ARG A 61 7.82 10.50 17.29
CA ARG A 61 6.83 11.17 16.44
C ARG A 61 7.34 11.29 14.99
N GLN A 62 8.54 11.82 14.80
CA GLN A 62 9.14 11.99 13.48
C GLN A 62 9.32 10.66 12.75
N ASN A 63 9.89 9.66 13.41
CA ASN A 63 10.10 8.35 12.80
C ASN A 63 8.80 7.64 12.41
N TYR A 64 7.74 7.81 13.21
CA TYR A 64 6.43 7.27 12.88
C TYR A 64 5.91 7.85 11.56
N TYR A 65 5.87 9.18 11.44
CA TYR A 65 5.38 9.85 10.23
C TYR A 65 6.29 9.63 9.01
N TYR A 66 7.61 9.52 9.23
CA TYR A 66 8.55 9.15 8.18
C TYR A 66 8.25 7.75 7.64
N ARG A 67 8.02 6.76 8.52
CA ARG A 67 7.64 5.41 8.10
C ARG A 67 6.31 5.37 7.37
N GLU A 68 5.28 6.05 7.87
CA GLU A 68 3.97 6.06 7.18
C GLU A 68 4.09 6.64 5.78
N ARG A 69 4.72 7.81 5.61
CA ARG A 69 4.94 8.40 4.29
C ARG A 69 5.73 7.50 3.34
N HIS A 70 6.73 6.79 3.85
CA HIS A 70 7.50 5.83 3.03
C HIS A 70 6.72 4.56 2.70
N MET A 71 5.78 4.14 3.54
CA MET A 71 4.91 3.01 3.21
C MET A 71 3.86 3.43 2.18
N GLU A 72 3.28 4.63 2.32
CA GLU A 72 2.34 5.21 1.35
C GLU A 72 2.98 5.37 -0.01
N SER A 73 4.18 5.95 -0.12
CA SER A 73 4.86 6.12 -1.41
C SER A 73 5.22 4.79 -2.08
N ARG A 74 5.55 3.75 -1.30
CA ARG A 74 5.76 2.40 -1.85
C ARG A 74 4.46 1.74 -2.27
N ALA A 75 3.36 1.97 -1.55
CA ALA A 75 2.04 1.46 -1.92
C ALA A 75 1.51 2.14 -3.19
N GLU A 76 1.70 3.45 -3.33
CA GLU A 76 1.37 4.21 -4.55
C GLU A 76 2.21 3.73 -5.74
N ALA A 77 3.53 3.57 -5.57
CA ALA A 77 4.39 3.02 -6.61
C ALA A 77 4.02 1.57 -7.01
N GLN A 78 3.42 0.80 -6.10
CA GLN A 78 2.87 -0.53 -6.39
C GLN A 78 1.46 -0.49 -7.02
N GLN A 79 0.71 0.60 -6.85
CA GLN A 79 -0.58 0.78 -7.53
C GLN A 79 -0.39 1.27 -8.97
N GLU A 80 0.62 2.11 -9.24
CA GLU A 80 0.93 2.57 -10.60
C GLU A 80 1.37 1.43 -11.54
N THR A 81 1.75 0.27 -11.00
CA THR A 81 2.05 -0.94 -11.79
C THR A 81 0.83 -1.84 -12.06
N THR A 82 -0.37 -1.48 -11.56
CA THR A 82 -1.58 -2.31 -11.73
C THR A 82 -2.47 -1.92 -12.90
N GLU A 83 -2.26 -0.76 -13.53
CA GLU A 83 -2.96 -0.48 -14.79
C GLU A 83 -2.31 -1.27 -15.93
N PRO A 84 -3.10 -1.99 -16.75
CA PRO A 84 -2.58 -2.77 -17.85
C PRO A 84 -2.00 -1.83 -18.90
N ARG A 85 -0.67 -1.69 -18.88
CA ARG A 85 0.07 -0.90 -19.86
C ARG A 85 -0.13 -1.51 -21.25
N GLU A 86 -0.46 -0.69 -22.23
CA GLU A 86 -0.62 -1.13 -23.60
C GLU A 86 0.64 -1.86 -24.11
N ILE A 87 0.42 -2.93 -24.86
CA ILE A 87 1.47 -3.70 -25.51
C ILE A 87 1.77 -3.01 -26.84
N THR A 88 2.81 -2.18 -26.84
CA THR A 88 3.25 -1.47 -28.05
C THR A 88 4.03 -2.39 -28.98
N PRO A 89 4.12 -2.08 -30.29
CA PRO A 89 4.94 -2.84 -31.23
C PRO A 89 6.41 -2.98 -30.78
N THR A 90 6.96 -1.95 -30.14
CA THR A 90 8.31 -1.98 -29.55
C THR A 90 8.41 -3.00 -28.41
N THR A 91 7.38 -3.11 -27.57
CA THR A 91 7.32 -4.11 -26.49
C THR A 91 7.32 -5.52 -27.07
N VAL A 92 6.51 -5.77 -28.11
CA VAL A 92 6.49 -7.05 -28.83
C VAL A 92 7.88 -7.39 -29.36
N TYR A 93 8.51 -6.47 -30.09
CA TYR A 93 9.86 -6.65 -30.62
C TYR A 93 10.89 -7.02 -29.53
N LEU A 94 10.93 -6.27 -28.42
CA LEU A 94 11.88 -6.51 -27.33
C LEU A 94 11.66 -7.85 -26.63
N VAL A 95 10.39 -8.25 -26.43
CA VAL A 95 10.05 -9.54 -25.83
C VAL A 95 10.53 -10.69 -26.73
N HIS A 96 10.24 -10.62 -28.03
CA HIS A 96 10.71 -11.62 -29.00
C HIS A 96 12.24 -11.65 -29.10
N LYS A 97 12.89 -10.48 -29.10
CA LYS A 97 14.35 -10.38 -29.10
C LYS A 97 14.95 -11.10 -27.89
N TYR A 98 14.56 -10.76 -26.67
CA TYR A 98 15.13 -11.38 -25.47
C TYR A 98 14.78 -12.85 -25.33
N ALA A 99 13.59 -13.26 -25.78
CA ALA A 99 13.23 -14.68 -25.82
C ALA A 99 14.12 -15.45 -26.79
N ALA A 100 14.41 -14.90 -27.97
CA ALA A 100 15.33 -15.51 -28.92
C ALA A 100 16.74 -15.65 -28.32
N GLU A 101 17.23 -14.62 -27.61
CA GLU A 101 18.52 -14.66 -26.89
C GLU A 101 18.58 -15.71 -25.76
N GLY A 102 17.46 -16.38 -25.44
CA GLY A 102 17.37 -17.44 -24.43
C GLY A 102 17.04 -16.92 -23.02
N MET A 103 16.59 -15.67 -22.89
CA MET A 103 16.21 -15.10 -21.61
C MET A 103 14.88 -15.70 -21.12
N PRO A 104 14.78 -16.20 -19.86
CA PRO A 104 13.53 -16.71 -19.33
C PRO A 104 12.45 -15.61 -19.24
N ALA A 105 11.18 -15.95 -19.49
CA ALA A 105 10.07 -14.99 -19.47
C ALA A 105 9.98 -14.16 -18.18
N GLY A 106 10.28 -14.77 -17.02
CA GLY A 106 10.32 -14.04 -15.73
C GLY A 106 11.41 -12.98 -15.66
N VAL A 107 12.56 -13.24 -16.29
CA VAL A 107 13.66 -12.27 -16.39
C VAL A 107 13.27 -11.16 -17.38
N ILE A 108 12.68 -11.50 -18.52
CA ILE A 108 12.16 -10.53 -19.49
C ILE A 108 11.14 -9.59 -18.83
N ALA A 109 10.19 -10.15 -18.07
CA ALA A 109 9.19 -9.40 -17.32
C ALA A 109 9.83 -8.38 -16.37
N GLN A 110 10.82 -8.82 -15.58
CA GLN A 110 11.56 -7.93 -14.68
C GLN A 110 12.35 -6.86 -15.43
N THR A 111 13.08 -7.23 -16.50
CA THR A 111 13.90 -6.31 -17.30
C THR A 111 13.05 -5.21 -17.96
N LEU A 112 11.86 -5.55 -18.43
CA LEU A 112 10.95 -4.59 -19.07
C LEU A 112 9.99 -3.90 -18.08
N ASN A 113 10.07 -4.22 -16.79
CA ASN A 113 9.12 -3.79 -15.75
C ASN A 113 7.66 -4.05 -16.19
N ARG A 114 7.39 -5.29 -16.57
CA ARG A 114 6.10 -5.83 -17.05
C ARG A 114 5.71 -7.05 -16.22
N CYS A 115 4.42 -7.40 -16.22
CA CYS A 115 3.96 -8.65 -15.63
C CYS A 115 4.16 -9.84 -16.59
N MET A 116 4.06 -11.06 -16.06
CA MET A 116 4.18 -12.29 -16.86
C MET A 116 3.12 -12.39 -17.95
N ASP A 117 1.89 -11.94 -17.67
CA ASP A 117 0.79 -11.98 -18.63
C ASP A 117 1.04 -11.08 -19.83
N ASP A 118 1.64 -9.90 -19.62
CA ASP A 118 2.02 -8.98 -20.70
C ASP A 118 3.08 -9.61 -21.60
N VAL A 119 4.08 -10.30 -21.02
CA VAL A 119 5.11 -11.02 -21.78
C VAL A 119 4.46 -12.15 -22.59
N GLY A 120 3.55 -12.92 -21.99
CA GLY A 120 2.82 -13.98 -22.70
C GLY A 120 1.98 -13.45 -23.86
N LYS A 121 1.24 -12.34 -23.65
CA LYS A 121 0.47 -11.67 -24.70
C LYS A 121 1.37 -11.12 -25.82
N ALA A 122 2.52 -10.55 -25.47
CA ALA A 122 3.48 -10.04 -26.45
C ALA A 122 4.10 -11.18 -27.29
N LEU A 123 4.43 -12.31 -26.68
CA LEU A 123 4.92 -13.50 -27.41
C LEU A 123 3.86 -14.10 -28.35
N ALA A 124 2.58 -13.96 -28.01
CA ALA A 124 1.48 -14.41 -28.87
C ALA A 124 1.24 -13.50 -30.09
N GLN A 125 1.76 -12.26 -30.09
CA GLN A 125 1.64 -11.36 -31.23
C GLN A 125 2.73 -11.65 -32.28
N PRO A 126 2.37 -11.64 -33.58
CA PRO A 126 3.35 -11.84 -34.65
C PRO A 126 4.27 -10.62 -34.76
N ILE A 127 5.56 -10.87 -35.02
CA ILE A 127 6.52 -9.84 -35.40
C ILE A 127 6.57 -9.68 -36.92
N THR A 128 6.95 -8.49 -37.38
CA THR A 128 7.15 -8.26 -38.80
C THR A 128 8.38 -9.01 -39.31
N ARG A 129 8.46 -9.21 -40.63
CA ARG A 129 9.62 -9.84 -41.26
C ARG A 129 10.92 -9.09 -40.97
N GLU A 130 10.90 -7.76 -41.07
CA GLU A 130 12.04 -6.88 -40.80
C GLU A 130 12.51 -7.01 -39.34
N GLN A 131 11.57 -7.08 -38.39
CA GLN A 131 11.88 -7.32 -36.98
C GLN A 131 12.53 -8.69 -36.77
N ALA A 132 12.02 -9.73 -37.42
CA ALA A 132 12.59 -11.07 -37.33
C ALA A 132 14.00 -11.15 -37.93
N GLU A 133 14.24 -10.43 -39.03
CA GLU A 133 15.58 -10.30 -39.63
C GLU A 133 16.53 -9.57 -38.68
N ALA A 134 16.13 -8.44 -38.12
CA ALA A 134 16.93 -7.69 -37.15
C ALA A 134 17.30 -8.50 -35.89
N ILE A 135 16.37 -9.32 -35.37
CA ILE A 135 16.65 -10.20 -34.22
C ILE A 135 17.71 -11.25 -34.58
N ARG A 136 17.67 -11.81 -35.79
CA ARG A 136 18.66 -12.79 -36.24
C ARG A 136 20.05 -12.17 -36.43
N GLU A 137 20.12 -10.95 -36.96
CA GLU A 137 21.38 -10.26 -37.20
C GLU A 137 22.05 -9.79 -35.89
N CYS A 138 21.27 -9.31 -34.94
CA CYS A 138 21.77 -8.75 -33.66
C CYS A 138 21.77 -9.77 -32.52
N PHE A 139 21.81 -11.07 -32.82
CA PHE A 139 21.68 -12.13 -31.82
C PHE A 139 22.85 -12.16 -30.83
N VAL A 140 22.57 -12.02 -29.54
CA VAL A 140 23.54 -12.16 -28.46
C VAL A 140 23.03 -13.18 -27.44
N GLN A 141 23.75 -14.30 -27.24
CA GLN A 141 23.33 -15.31 -26.26
C GLN A 141 23.27 -14.73 -24.84
N TYR A 142 22.14 -14.94 -24.17
CA TYR A 142 21.96 -14.58 -22.77
C TYR A 142 22.91 -15.39 -21.87
N LYS A 143 23.69 -14.69 -21.05
CA LYS A 143 24.54 -15.28 -20.00
C LYS A 143 24.08 -14.75 -18.65
N PRO A 144 23.51 -15.60 -17.77
CA PRO A 144 23.10 -15.14 -16.45
C PRO A 144 24.31 -14.66 -15.65
N ARG A 145 24.16 -13.57 -14.90
CA ARG A 145 25.17 -13.18 -13.90
C ARG A 145 25.27 -14.31 -12.88
N ARG A 146 26.49 -14.81 -12.64
CA ARG A 146 26.75 -15.72 -11.53
C ARG A 146 26.42 -14.96 -10.24
N ALA A 147 25.59 -15.56 -9.38
CA ALA A 147 25.39 -15.04 -8.03
C ALA A 147 26.70 -15.27 -7.27
N GLU A 148 27.37 -14.19 -6.89
CA GLU A 148 28.51 -14.19 -5.95
C GLU A 148 28.00 -14.19 -4.50
#